data_AF-A0A955XUK2-F1
#
_entry.id   AF-A0A955XUK2-F1
#
_cell.length_a   1.000
_cell.length_b   1.000
_cell.length_c   1.000
_cell.angle_alpha   90.00
_cell.angle_beta   90.00
_cell.angle_gamma   90.00
#
_symmetry.space_group_name_H-M   'P 1'
#
loop_
_entity.id
_entity.type
_entity.pdbx_description
1 polymer ?
#
loop_
_entity_poly.entity_id
_entity_poly.type
_entity_poly.pdbx_seq_one_letter_code
_entity_poly.pdbx_strand_id
1 'polypeptide(L)'
;VRFAAISEATREDIYTFLGVPREEIPVVYNGLDHDRFRPQEARDISTTREKYGLSGRFLLFVGSINPRKNVANIYRAFGRLQSHPELRDVHLVMAGADAGYGADEINRAFEAVPDKSRIKFLGHVPLEALPPLYGAAEALVYPSFWEGFGLPILEAMACGGRVITSNTSSMPEVAGDAALLVDPHSHEAIAEAMLRALSDTDLRANLVSAGLRRAAEFTWSRTIAEYLEIYRTLDDSASPSR
;
A
#
# COMPACT_ATOMS: atom_id res chain seq x y z
N VAL A 1 -16.12 -2.36 -27.30
CA VAL A 1 -15.74 -2.56 -25.88
C VAL A 1 -15.57 -1.17 -25.28
N ARG A 2 -16.12 -0.92 -24.08
CA ARG A 2 -15.90 0.33 -23.33
C ARG A 2 -14.94 0.04 -22.18
N PHE A 3 -14.07 0.99 -21.88
CA PHE A 3 -13.10 0.88 -20.79
C PHE A 3 -13.46 1.86 -19.69
N ALA A 4 -13.15 1.50 -18.45
CA ALA A 4 -13.08 2.40 -17.31
C ALA A 4 -11.82 2.02 -16.53
N ALA A 5 -11.02 3.02 -16.15
CA ALA A 5 -9.77 2.81 -15.45
C ALA A 5 -9.94 3.11 -13.96
N ILE A 6 -9.33 2.30 -13.10
CA ILE A 6 -9.37 2.51 -11.64
C ILE A 6 -8.37 3.55 -11.16
N SER A 7 -7.54 4.07 -12.06
CA SER A 7 -6.46 5.01 -11.76
C SER A 7 -6.00 5.70 -13.04
N GLU A 8 -5.32 6.84 -12.92
CA GLU A 8 -4.70 7.48 -14.07
C GLU A 8 -3.61 6.60 -14.67
N ALA A 9 -2.82 5.92 -13.83
CA ALA A 9 -1.84 4.96 -14.33
C ALA A 9 -2.47 3.85 -15.18
N THR A 10 -3.61 3.32 -14.78
CA THR A 10 -4.34 2.30 -15.56
C THR A 10 -4.87 2.88 -16.87
N ARG A 11 -5.32 4.15 -16.90
CA ARG A 11 -5.73 4.83 -18.14
C ARG A 11 -4.55 4.92 -19.11
N GLU A 12 -3.39 5.33 -18.60
CA GLU A 12 -2.17 5.44 -19.41
C GLU A 12 -1.71 4.08 -19.95
N ASP A 13 -1.82 3.01 -19.17
CA ASP A 13 -1.54 1.64 -19.64
C ASP A 13 -2.51 1.20 -20.75
N ILE A 14 -3.82 1.43 -20.57
CA ILE A 14 -4.82 1.09 -21.60
C ILE A 14 -4.53 1.86 -22.90
N TYR A 15 -4.23 3.16 -22.82
CA TYR A 15 -3.83 3.94 -23.99
C TYR A 15 -2.58 3.36 -24.65
N THR A 16 -1.53 3.10 -23.86
CA THR A 16 -0.21 2.69 -24.37
C THR A 16 -0.24 1.31 -25.01
N PHE A 17 -0.92 0.35 -24.40
CA PHE A 17 -0.91 -1.05 -24.85
C PHE A 17 -2.06 -1.40 -25.80
N LEU A 18 -3.21 -0.72 -25.71
CA LEU A 18 -4.40 -1.02 -26.50
C LEU A 18 -4.77 0.09 -27.50
N GLY A 19 -4.13 1.26 -27.43
CA GLY A 19 -4.33 2.36 -28.39
C GLY A 19 -5.67 3.10 -28.24
N VAL A 20 -6.40 2.88 -27.14
CA VAL A 20 -7.69 3.52 -26.89
C VAL A 20 -7.44 4.97 -26.44
N PRO A 21 -8.06 5.99 -27.08
CA PRO A 21 -7.86 7.39 -26.72
C PRO A 21 -8.20 7.66 -25.23
N ARG A 22 -7.43 8.52 -24.57
CA ARG A 22 -7.57 8.78 -23.12
C ARG A 22 -8.94 9.36 -22.77
N GLU A 23 -9.44 10.23 -23.64
CA GLU A 23 -10.75 10.86 -23.55
C GLU A 23 -11.92 9.86 -23.59
N GLU A 24 -11.69 8.64 -24.10
CA GLU A 24 -12.68 7.56 -24.11
C GLU A 24 -12.59 6.63 -22.88
N ILE A 25 -11.62 6.86 -22.00
CA ILE A 25 -11.34 6.04 -20.82
C ILE A 25 -11.59 6.89 -19.56
N PRO A 26 -12.83 6.91 -19.03
CA PRO A 26 -13.10 7.54 -17.76
C PRO A 26 -12.28 6.87 -16.65
N VAL A 27 -11.77 7.69 -15.73
CA VAL A 27 -11.09 7.24 -14.52
C VAL A 27 -12.08 7.29 -13.37
N VAL A 28 -12.31 6.15 -12.73
CA VAL A 28 -13.18 6.02 -11.56
C VAL A 28 -12.38 5.34 -10.47
N TYR A 29 -11.93 6.13 -9.50
CA TYR A 29 -11.13 5.63 -8.39
C TYR A 29 -11.92 4.65 -7.51
N ASN A 30 -11.23 3.65 -6.96
CA ASN A 30 -11.86 2.71 -6.04
C ASN A 30 -12.23 3.39 -4.71
N GLY A 31 -13.36 2.96 -4.14
CA GLY A 31 -13.76 3.35 -2.80
C GLY A 31 -13.07 2.50 -1.71
N LEU A 32 -13.02 3.03 -0.49
CA LEU A 32 -12.57 2.31 0.69
C LEU A 32 -13.76 1.90 1.59
N ASP A 33 -13.67 0.72 2.21
CA ASP A 33 -14.59 0.25 3.26
C ASP A 33 -14.25 0.92 4.60
N HIS A 34 -14.81 2.10 4.84
CA HIS A 34 -14.57 2.92 6.05
C HIS A 34 -15.17 2.33 7.33
N ASP A 35 -16.13 1.40 7.22
CA ASP A 35 -16.66 0.70 8.40
C ASP A 35 -15.61 -0.25 8.97
N ARG A 36 -14.80 -0.84 8.08
CA ARG A 36 -13.71 -1.76 8.40
C ARG A 36 -12.40 -1.05 8.66
N PHE A 37 -11.95 -0.21 7.73
CA PHE A 37 -10.66 0.48 7.80
C PHE A 37 -10.86 1.84 8.44
N ARG A 38 -10.55 1.88 9.73
CA ARG A 38 -10.62 3.07 10.59
C ARG A 38 -9.63 2.93 11.74
N PRO A 39 -9.31 3.99 12.48
CA PRO A 39 -8.47 3.89 13.67
C PRO A 39 -9.05 2.86 14.65
N GLN A 40 -8.21 1.98 15.17
CA GLN A 40 -8.62 0.88 16.05
C GLN A 40 -8.39 1.23 17.51
N GLU A 41 -9.18 0.62 18.39
CA GLU A 41 -9.01 0.72 19.84
C GLU A 41 -7.70 0.06 20.28
N ALA A 42 -7.09 0.58 21.35
CA ALA A 42 -5.84 0.06 21.89
C ALA A 42 -5.93 -1.44 22.27
N ARG A 43 -7.12 -1.89 22.69
CA ARG A 43 -7.40 -3.30 23.02
C ARG A 43 -7.29 -4.22 21.79
N ASP A 44 -7.83 -3.80 20.65
CA ASP A 44 -7.83 -4.61 19.42
C ASP A 44 -6.42 -4.70 18.83
N ILE A 45 -5.68 -3.60 18.93
CA ILE A 45 -4.24 -3.55 18.62
C ILE A 45 -3.46 -4.52 19.51
N SER A 46 -3.63 -4.46 20.84
CA SER A 46 -2.94 -5.36 21.78
C SER A 46 -3.26 -6.83 21.49
N THR A 47 -4.55 -7.14 21.33
CA THR A 47 -5.03 -8.50 21.05
C THR A 47 -4.43 -9.06 19.75
N THR A 48 -4.38 -8.23 18.71
CA THR A 48 -3.77 -8.60 17.43
C THR A 48 -2.27 -8.81 17.55
N ARG A 49 -1.58 -7.92 18.27
CA ARG A 49 -0.15 -8.06 18.55
C ARG A 49 0.15 -9.35 19.30
N GLU A 50 -0.62 -9.69 20.33
CA GLU A 50 -0.48 -10.94 21.09
C GLU A 50 -0.73 -12.17 20.19
N LYS A 51 -1.84 -12.17 19.44
CA LYS A 51 -2.19 -13.26 18.50
C LYS A 51 -1.07 -13.58 17.53
N TYR A 52 -0.43 -12.54 16.98
CA TYR A 52 0.67 -12.70 16.04
C TYR A 52 2.04 -12.67 16.72
N GLY A 53 2.15 -12.59 18.05
CA GLY A 53 3.42 -12.50 18.78
C GLY A 53 4.30 -11.33 18.36
N LEU A 54 3.72 -10.16 18.11
CA LEU A 54 4.41 -8.94 17.69
C LEU A 54 4.83 -8.13 18.94
N SER A 55 6.08 -8.30 19.36
CA SER A 55 6.72 -7.43 20.36
C SER A 55 7.49 -6.29 19.69
N GLY A 56 7.59 -5.14 20.38
CA GLY A 56 8.37 -4.00 19.89
C GLY A 56 7.76 -3.26 18.70
N ARG A 57 8.58 -2.42 18.07
CA ARG A 57 8.20 -1.63 16.91
C ARG A 57 8.30 -2.48 15.65
N PHE A 58 7.46 -2.24 14.64
CA PHE A 58 7.60 -2.97 13.39
C PHE A 58 7.19 -2.16 12.16
N LEU A 59 7.89 -2.40 11.06
CA LEU A 59 7.48 -2.01 9.71
C LEU A 59 6.62 -3.14 9.14
N LEU A 60 5.55 -2.79 8.44
CA LEU A 60 4.57 -3.75 7.92
C LEU A 60 4.63 -3.77 6.40
N PHE A 61 4.65 -4.97 5.82
CA PHE A 61 4.34 -5.23 4.43
C PHE A 61 3.03 -6.00 4.36
N VAL A 62 2.10 -5.60 3.49
CA VAL A 62 0.84 -6.31 3.23
C VAL A 62 0.73 -6.68 1.75
N GLY A 63 0.49 -7.95 1.46
CA GLY A 63 0.29 -8.45 0.10
C GLY A 63 1.06 -9.72 -0.20
N SER A 64 0.84 -10.29 -1.39
CA SER A 64 1.58 -11.49 -1.80
C SER A 64 3.07 -11.19 -2.01
N ILE A 65 3.94 -12.09 -1.58
CA ILE A 65 5.38 -11.96 -1.77
C ILE A 65 5.71 -12.31 -3.21
N ASN A 66 6.07 -11.31 -4.01
CA ASN A 66 6.42 -11.46 -5.43
C ASN A 66 7.28 -10.28 -5.92
N PRO A 67 7.93 -10.37 -7.10
CA PRO A 67 8.83 -9.34 -7.60
C PRO A 67 8.17 -7.97 -7.83
N ARG A 68 6.91 -7.94 -8.27
CA ARG A 68 6.17 -6.69 -8.52
C ARG A 68 6.00 -5.86 -7.26
N LYS A 69 5.81 -6.51 -6.11
CA LYS A 69 5.75 -5.88 -4.77
C LYS A 69 7.11 -5.43 -4.25
N ASN A 70 8.18 -5.65 -5.01
CA ASN A 70 9.53 -5.18 -4.72
C ASN A 70 10.11 -5.70 -3.39
N VAL A 71 9.74 -6.93 -3.01
CA VAL A 71 10.13 -7.51 -1.72
C VAL A 71 11.65 -7.64 -1.57
N ALA A 72 12.37 -7.86 -2.67
CA ALA A 72 13.83 -7.90 -2.65
C ALA A 72 14.45 -6.59 -2.15
N ASN A 73 13.96 -5.43 -2.60
CA ASN A 73 14.46 -4.15 -2.10
C ASN A 73 13.97 -3.82 -0.69
N ILE A 74 12.80 -4.32 -0.27
CA ILE A 74 12.37 -4.23 1.14
C ILE A 74 13.39 -4.95 2.04
N TYR A 75 13.80 -6.17 1.69
CA TYR A 75 14.81 -6.91 2.47
C TYR A 75 16.18 -6.24 2.48
N ARG A 76 16.65 -5.75 1.33
CA ARG A 76 17.92 -5.00 1.24
C ARG A 76 17.87 -3.73 2.10
N ALA A 77 16.77 -2.98 2.04
CA ALA A 77 16.58 -1.76 2.81
C ALA A 77 16.56 -2.07 4.32
N PHE A 78 15.77 -3.07 4.73
CA PHE A 78 15.70 -3.46 6.14
C PHE A 78 17.02 -4.01 6.67
N GLY A 79 17.75 -4.81 5.88
CA GLY A 79 19.07 -5.33 6.25
C GLY A 79 20.07 -4.23 6.59
N ARG A 80 20.00 -3.08 5.90
CA ARG A 80 20.83 -1.90 6.23
C ARG A 80 20.46 -1.30 7.57
N LEU A 81 19.17 -1.17 7.88
CA LEU A 81 18.70 -0.63 9.15
C LEU A 81 19.11 -1.45 10.36
N GLN A 82 19.39 -2.75 10.20
CA GLN A 82 19.81 -3.60 11.30
C GLN A 82 21.16 -3.21 11.90
N SER A 83 22.01 -2.53 11.13
CA SER A 83 23.27 -1.95 11.61
C SER A 83 23.07 -0.75 12.56
N HIS A 84 21.87 -0.16 12.58
CA HIS A 84 21.57 1.03 13.38
C HIS A 84 21.36 0.64 14.86
N PRO A 85 22.20 1.12 15.81
CA PRO A 85 22.15 0.67 17.21
C PRO A 85 20.80 0.90 17.90
N GLU A 86 20.11 1.99 17.57
CA GLU A 86 18.84 2.41 18.16
C GLU A 86 17.60 1.71 17.57
N LEU A 87 17.79 0.91 16.51
CA LEU A 87 16.70 0.22 15.84
C LEU A 87 16.69 -1.27 16.13
N ARG A 88 17.39 -1.75 17.18
CA ARG A 88 17.50 -3.19 17.50
C ARG A 88 16.15 -3.84 17.85
N ASP A 89 15.18 -3.06 18.32
CA ASP A 89 13.82 -3.49 18.68
C ASP A 89 12.83 -3.48 17.50
N VAL A 90 13.27 -3.05 16.31
CA VAL A 90 12.41 -2.93 15.13
C VAL A 90 12.37 -4.25 14.36
N HIS A 91 11.17 -4.73 14.04
CA HIS A 91 10.96 -5.89 13.18
C HIS A 91 10.43 -5.49 11.80
N LEU A 92 10.64 -6.35 10.81
CA LEU A 92 9.92 -6.32 9.54
C LEU A 92 8.86 -7.42 9.55
N VAL A 93 7.59 -7.04 9.46
CA VAL A 93 6.45 -7.96 9.49
C VAL A 93 5.90 -8.11 8.08
N MET A 94 5.90 -9.34 7.57
CA MET A 94 5.42 -9.72 6.25
C MET A 94 4.04 -10.37 6.38
N ALA A 95 2.98 -9.60 6.09
CA ALA A 95 1.59 -10.05 6.10
C ALA A 95 1.13 -10.40 4.67
N GLY A 96 1.42 -11.64 4.27
CA GLY A 96 0.87 -12.23 3.07
C GLY A 96 1.52 -13.56 2.73
N ALA A 97 0.88 -14.28 1.81
CA ALA A 97 1.36 -15.57 1.34
C ALA A 97 2.47 -15.42 0.29
N ASP A 98 3.37 -16.39 0.24
CA ASP A 98 4.32 -16.54 -0.86
C ASP A 98 3.58 -16.90 -2.15
N ALA A 99 3.84 -16.15 -3.23
CA ALA A 99 3.27 -16.41 -4.55
C ALA A 99 4.04 -17.51 -5.33
N GLY A 100 5.21 -17.93 -4.87
CA GLY A 100 6.00 -19.02 -5.45
C GLY A 100 6.69 -18.72 -6.79
N TYR A 101 6.48 -17.55 -7.39
CA TYR A 101 7.04 -17.17 -8.70
C TYR A 101 8.01 -15.98 -8.61
N GLY A 102 9.15 -16.06 -9.33
CA GLY A 102 10.18 -15.01 -9.34
C GLY A 102 10.99 -14.91 -8.04
N ALA A 103 11.07 -16.01 -7.29
CA ALA A 103 11.61 -16.04 -5.93
C ALA A 103 13.13 -15.90 -5.85
N ASP A 104 13.90 -16.14 -6.92
CA ASP A 104 15.37 -16.22 -6.84
C ASP A 104 16.02 -14.92 -6.34
N GLU A 105 15.56 -13.76 -6.81
CA GLU A 105 16.08 -12.48 -6.34
C GLU A 105 15.62 -12.17 -4.90
N ILE A 106 14.36 -12.47 -4.59
CA ILE A 106 13.78 -12.27 -3.25
C ILE A 106 14.51 -13.13 -2.22
N ASN A 107 14.75 -14.40 -2.54
CA ASN A 107 15.46 -15.36 -1.71
C ASN A 107 16.92 -14.93 -1.51
N ARG A 108 17.62 -14.52 -2.58
CA ARG A 108 18.99 -13.98 -2.46
C ARG A 108 19.03 -12.73 -1.57
N ALA A 109 18.07 -11.82 -1.72
CA ALA A 109 17.98 -10.63 -0.89
C ALA A 109 17.67 -10.96 0.58
N PHE A 110 16.79 -11.93 0.83
CA PHE A 110 16.47 -12.42 2.17
C PHE A 110 17.68 -13.08 2.84
N GLU A 111 18.39 -13.94 2.11
CA GLU A 111 19.59 -14.62 2.61
C GLU A 111 20.75 -13.65 2.94
N ALA A 112 20.77 -12.48 2.29
CA ALA A 112 21.73 -11.42 2.58
C ALA A 112 21.36 -10.55 3.79
N VAL A 113 20.18 -10.73 4.40
CA VAL A 113 19.80 -9.99 5.62
C VAL A 113 20.64 -10.49 6.82
N PRO A 114 21.34 -9.60 7.54
CA PRO A 114 22.24 -10.02 8.63
C PRO A 114 21.56 -10.80 9.75
N ASP A 115 20.41 -10.35 10.22
CA ASP A 115 19.60 -10.98 11.27
C ASP A 115 18.17 -11.23 10.76
N LYS A 116 17.98 -12.42 10.18
CA LYS A 116 16.68 -12.89 9.68
C LYS A 116 15.65 -13.09 10.79
N SER A 117 16.06 -13.23 12.07
CA SER A 117 15.11 -13.42 13.18
C SER A 117 14.25 -12.18 13.44
N ARG A 118 14.68 -11.02 12.94
CA ARG A 118 13.92 -9.76 12.97
C ARG A 118 12.94 -9.60 11.81
N ILE A 119 12.83 -10.59 10.92
CA ILE A 119 11.80 -10.66 9.89
C ILE A 119 10.77 -11.70 10.31
N LYS A 120 9.50 -11.30 10.36
CA LYS A 120 8.40 -12.13 10.81
C LYS A 120 7.37 -12.32 9.72
N PHE A 121 7.13 -13.58 9.35
CA PHE A 121 6.13 -13.95 8.36
C PHE A 121 4.84 -14.34 9.06
N LEU A 122 3.75 -13.63 8.75
CA LEU A 122 2.41 -13.95 9.26
C LEU A 122 1.64 -14.89 8.33
N GLY A 123 2.10 -15.06 7.09
CA GLY A 123 1.36 -15.76 6.05
C GLY A 123 0.07 -15.02 5.70
N HIS A 124 -1.00 -15.76 5.44
CA HIS A 124 -2.30 -15.16 5.18
C HIS A 124 -2.86 -14.52 6.47
N VAL A 125 -3.17 -13.22 6.38
CA VAL A 125 -3.83 -12.47 7.45
C VAL A 125 -5.28 -12.22 7.04
N PRO A 126 -6.26 -12.64 7.85
CA PRO A 126 -7.66 -12.36 7.60
C PRO A 126 -7.95 -10.85 7.55
N LEU A 127 -8.93 -10.47 6.74
CA LEU A 127 -9.24 -9.07 6.44
C LEU A 127 -9.61 -8.27 7.71
N GLU A 128 -10.24 -8.91 8.70
CA GLU A 128 -10.59 -8.31 9.99
C GLU A 128 -9.37 -8.04 10.90
N ALA A 129 -8.24 -8.71 10.66
CA ALA A 129 -7.01 -8.51 11.42
C ALA A 129 -6.09 -7.45 10.80
N LEU A 130 -6.38 -6.98 9.58
CA LEU A 130 -5.57 -5.95 8.91
C LEU A 130 -5.68 -4.56 9.55
N PRO A 131 -6.87 -4.02 9.90
CA PRO A 131 -6.96 -2.70 10.52
C PRO A 131 -6.09 -2.51 11.77
N PRO A 132 -6.09 -3.43 12.77
CA PRO A 132 -5.23 -3.27 13.94
C PRO A 132 -3.74 -3.44 13.62
N LEU A 133 -3.37 -4.24 12.60
CA LEU A 133 -1.98 -4.31 12.14
C LEU A 133 -1.51 -2.98 11.53
N TYR A 134 -2.33 -2.37 10.67
CA TYR A 134 -2.02 -1.07 10.07
C TYR A 134 -1.83 0.01 11.13
N GLY A 135 -2.76 0.10 12.10
CA GLY A 135 -2.69 1.07 13.19
C GLY A 135 -1.52 0.84 14.16
N ALA A 136 -1.07 -0.41 14.31
CA ALA A 136 0.05 -0.77 15.19
C ALA A 136 1.44 -0.62 14.55
N ALA A 137 1.51 -0.59 13.22
CA ALA A 137 2.76 -0.53 12.47
C ALA A 137 3.41 0.87 12.56
N GLU A 138 4.74 0.90 12.47
CA GLU A 138 5.48 2.15 12.34
C GLU A 138 5.37 2.75 10.92
N ALA A 139 5.20 1.90 9.92
CA ALA A 139 4.75 2.28 8.60
C ALA A 139 4.35 1.03 7.84
N LEU A 140 3.39 1.18 6.92
CA LEU A 140 3.26 0.31 5.77
C LEU A 140 4.41 0.62 4.80
N VAL A 141 5.18 -0.40 4.42
CA VAL A 141 6.21 -0.35 3.39
C VAL A 141 5.66 -1.03 2.15
N TYR A 142 5.31 -0.23 1.15
CA TYR A 142 4.64 -0.69 -0.07
C TYR A 142 5.28 -0.07 -1.33
N PRO A 143 6.57 -0.33 -1.60
CA PRO A 143 7.32 0.30 -2.68
C PRO A 143 7.21 -0.52 -3.97
N SER A 144 5.98 -0.94 -4.33
CA SER A 144 5.73 -1.74 -5.53
C SER A 144 6.25 -1.06 -6.79
N PHE A 145 6.75 -1.83 -7.76
CA PHE A 145 7.14 -1.27 -9.06
C PHE A 145 5.93 -0.79 -9.88
N TRP A 146 4.78 -1.45 -9.71
CA TRP A 146 3.55 -1.13 -10.40
C TRP A 146 2.33 -1.63 -9.63
N GLU A 147 1.28 -0.82 -9.62
CA GLU A 147 -0.04 -1.18 -9.09
C GLU A 147 -1.14 -0.59 -9.98
N GLY A 148 -2.26 -1.30 -10.11
CA GLY A 148 -3.45 -0.71 -10.72
C GLY A 148 -4.04 0.42 -9.88
N PHE A 149 -3.97 0.34 -8.54
CA PHE A 149 -4.45 1.42 -7.66
C PHE A 149 -3.67 1.49 -6.34
N GLY A 150 -3.60 0.38 -5.60
CA GLY A 150 -2.88 0.33 -4.33
C GLY A 150 -3.74 0.56 -3.09
N LEU A 151 -4.87 -0.18 -2.97
CA LEU A 151 -5.75 -0.13 -1.79
C LEU A 151 -5.04 -0.20 -0.43
N PRO A 152 -3.97 -1.00 -0.21
CA PRO A 152 -3.24 -1.02 1.06
C PRO A 152 -2.74 0.36 1.53
N ILE A 153 -2.46 1.28 0.61
CA ILE A 153 -2.09 2.67 0.94
C ILE A 153 -3.25 3.33 1.69
N LEU A 154 -4.45 3.30 1.12
CA LEU A 154 -5.65 3.91 1.70
C LEU A 154 -6.12 3.20 2.96
N GLU A 155 -6.05 1.87 2.97
CA GLU A 155 -6.36 1.05 4.16
C GLU A 155 -5.47 1.44 5.34
N ALA A 156 -4.15 1.55 5.12
CA ALA A 156 -3.21 1.97 6.15
C ALA A 156 -3.50 3.39 6.63
N MET A 157 -3.69 4.33 5.71
CA MET A 157 -4.02 5.72 6.00
C MET A 157 -5.30 5.87 6.83
N ALA A 158 -6.37 5.16 6.45
CA ALA A 158 -7.64 5.20 7.17
C ALA A 158 -7.53 4.62 8.59
N CYS A 159 -6.63 3.67 8.80
CA CYS A 159 -6.34 3.12 10.12
C CYS A 159 -5.39 4.00 10.97
N GLY A 160 -5.01 5.19 10.49
CA GLY A 160 -4.03 6.06 11.14
C GLY A 160 -2.59 5.57 11.01
N GLY A 161 -2.32 4.65 10.09
CA GLY A 161 -1.00 4.17 9.73
C GLY A 161 -0.26 5.17 8.84
N ARG A 162 1.07 5.11 8.87
CA ARG A 162 1.94 5.88 7.97
C ARG A 162 2.33 5.01 6.77
N VAL A 163 2.58 5.63 5.63
CA VAL A 163 2.86 4.91 4.38
C VAL A 163 4.18 5.35 3.78
N ILE A 164 4.98 4.37 3.37
CA ILE A 164 6.11 4.50 2.46
C ILE A 164 5.71 3.76 1.18
N THR A 165 5.63 4.47 0.06
CA THR A 165 5.24 3.88 -1.22
C THR A 165 5.99 4.49 -2.39
N SER A 166 5.82 3.94 -3.58
CA SER A 166 6.60 4.33 -4.75
C SER A 166 6.13 5.65 -5.35
N ASN A 167 7.05 6.36 -5.99
CA ASN A 167 6.79 7.59 -6.75
C ASN A 167 6.34 7.34 -8.21
N THR A 168 5.85 6.14 -8.55
CA THR A 168 5.51 5.72 -9.93
C THR A 168 4.12 5.08 -10.00
N SER A 169 3.61 4.80 -11.21
CA SER A 169 2.31 4.15 -11.43
C SER A 169 1.19 4.86 -10.62
N SER A 170 0.24 4.14 -10.04
CA SER A 170 -0.92 4.73 -9.34
C SER A 170 -0.63 5.20 -7.91
N MET A 171 0.55 4.90 -7.37
CA MET A 171 0.85 5.14 -5.96
C MET A 171 0.94 6.65 -5.60
N PRO A 172 1.56 7.53 -6.40
CA PRO A 172 1.56 8.98 -6.16
C PRO A 172 0.16 9.59 -6.17
N GLU A 173 -0.67 9.19 -7.14
CA GLU A 173 -2.03 9.71 -7.22
C GLU A 173 -2.89 9.20 -6.08
N VAL A 174 -2.74 7.95 -5.61
CA VAL A 174 -3.50 7.45 -4.45
C VAL A 174 -3.01 8.08 -3.15
N ALA A 175 -1.70 8.16 -2.96
CA ALA A 175 -1.11 8.66 -1.72
C ALA A 175 -1.19 10.18 -1.56
N GLY A 176 -1.14 10.96 -2.64
CA GLY A 176 -1.05 12.42 -2.57
C GLY A 176 0.19 12.87 -1.78
N ASP A 177 0.00 13.85 -0.89
CA ASP A 177 1.01 14.36 0.04
C ASP A 177 1.08 13.58 1.37
N ALA A 178 0.29 12.51 1.52
CA ALA A 178 0.10 11.79 2.76
C ALA A 178 1.05 10.58 2.96
N ALA A 179 2.05 10.40 2.10
CA ALA A 179 3.02 9.31 2.18
C ALA A 179 4.44 9.78 1.89
N LEU A 180 5.42 8.96 2.32
CA LEU A 180 6.79 9.06 1.85
C LEU A 180 6.91 8.37 0.50
N LEU A 181 6.97 9.16 -0.57
CA LEU A 181 7.19 8.67 -1.93
C LEU A 181 8.67 8.42 -2.19
N VAL A 182 9.03 7.22 -2.64
CA VAL A 182 10.40 6.79 -2.93
C VAL A 182 10.55 6.24 -4.34
N ASP A 183 11.76 6.31 -4.89
CA ASP A 183 12.10 5.53 -6.09
C ASP A 183 12.15 4.03 -5.73
N PRO A 184 11.28 3.18 -6.31
CA PRO A 184 11.25 1.75 -5.99
C PRO A 184 12.53 1.01 -6.41
N HIS A 185 13.34 1.57 -7.32
CA HIS A 185 14.59 0.94 -7.75
C HIS A 185 15.75 1.18 -6.76
N SER A 186 15.59 2.11 -5.82
CA SER A 186 16.62 2.44 -4.83
C SER A 186 16.28 1.89 -3.46
N HIS A 187 16.95 0.80 -3.06
CA HIS A 187 16.83 0.27 -1.70
C HIS A 187 17.46 1.21 -0.65
N GLU A 188 18.37 2.12 -1.05
CA GLU A 188 18.83 3.26 -0.26
C GLU A 188 17.66 4.18 0.11
N ALA A 189 16.88 4.62 -0.89
CA ALA A 189 15.76 5.53 -0.68
C ALA A 189 14.67 4.89 0.19
N ILE A 190 14.40 3.60 -0.03
CA ILE A 190 13.48 2.83 0.82
C ILE A 190 14.00 2.77 2.26
N ALA A 191 15.30 2.51 2.48
CA ALA A 191 15.88 2.46 3.83
C ALA A 191 15.82 3.82 4.54
N GLU A 192 16.10 4.92 3.82
CA GLU A 192 16.01 6.27 4.36
C GLU A 192 14.58 6.62 4.75
N ALA A 193 13.59 6.28 3.90
CA ALA A 193 12.18 6.50 4.23
C ALA A 193 11.73 5.66 5.44
N MET A 194 12.17 4.41 5.55
CA MET A 194 11.95 3.58 6.73
C MET A 194 12.56 4.20 7.99
N LEU A 195 13.81 4.70 7.92
CA LEU A 195 14.46 5.38 9.04
C LEU A 195 13.67 6.61 9.48
N ARG A 196 13.31 7.50 8.55
CA ARG A 196 12.51 8.69 8.83
C ARG A 196 11.16 8.34 9.46
N ALA A 197 10.47 7.33 8.96
CA ALA A 197 9.20 6.87 9.54
C ALA A 197 9.33 6.31 10.97
N LEU A 198 10.54 5.87 11.37
CA LEU A 198 10.85 5.35 12.69
C LEU A 198 11.35 6.42 13.68
N SER A 199 12.06 7.46 13.20
CA SER A 199 12.78 8.41 14.06
C SER A 199 12.20 9.84 14.07
N ASP A 200 11.52 10.28 13.01
CA ASP A 200 11.02 11.65 12.88
C ASP A 200 9.60 11.77 13.43
N THR A 201 9.46 12.34 14.62
CA THR A 201 8.17 12.41 15.33
C THR A 201 7.19 13.38 14.67
N ASP A 202 7.67 14.53 14.20
CA ASP A 202 6.82 15.55 13.57
C ASP A 202 6.31 15.08 12.21
N LEU A 203 7.20 14.47 11.41
CA LEU A 203 6.82 13.82 10.16
C LEU A 203 5.73 12.77 10.37
N ARG A 204 5.87 11.93 11.40
CA ARG A 204 4.86 10.88 11.70
C ARG A 204 3.51 11.49 12.00
N ALA A 205 3.44 12.52 12.85
CA ALA A 205 2.18 13.19 13.18
C ALA A 205 1.52 13.81 11.93
N ASN A 206 2.34 14.44 11.07
CA ASN A 206 1.87 15.00 9.81
C ASN A 206 1.31 13.93 8.86
N LEU A 207 2.02 12.80 8.69
CA LEU A 207 1.58 11.69 7.84
C LEU A 207 0.27 11.06 8.32
N VAL A 208 0.07 10.92 9.64
CA VAL A 208 -1.20 10.41 10.18
C VAL A 208 -2.35 11.36 9.87
N SER A 209 -2.15 12.65 10.12
CA SER A 209 -3.18 13.67 9.86
C SER A 209 -3.52 13.78 8.37
N ALA A 210 -2.50 13.81 7.51
CA ALA A 210 -2.68 13.84 6.06
C ALA A 210 -3.32 12.56 5.53
N GLY A 211 -2.90 11.39 6.03
CA GLY A 211 -3.44 10.09 5.64
C GLY A 211 -4.92 9.96 5.93
N LEU A 212 -5.35 10.31 7.14
CA LEU A 212 -6.78 10.27 7.50
C LEU A 212 -7.64 11.15 6.59
N ARG A 213 -7.16 12.37 6.27
CA ARG A 213 -7.84 13.26 5.31
C ARG A 213 -7.87 12.64 3.91
N ARG A 214 -6.73 12.14 3.44
CA ARG A 214 -6.60 11.55 2.10
C ARG A 214 -7.52 10.36 1.93
N ALA A 215 -7.55 9.42 2.88
CA ALA A 215 -8.38 8.24 2.81
C ALA A 215 -9.88 8.57 2.79
N ALA A 216 -10.31 9.62 3.52
CA ALA A 216 -11.71 10.05 3.56
C ALA A 216 -12.25 10.51 2.20
N GLU A 217 -11.38 10.89 1.25
CA GLU A 217 -11.79 11.28 -0.11
C GLU A 217 -12.21 10.10 -0.99
N PHE A 218 -11.85 8.87 -0.61
CA PHE A 218 -12.10 7.64 -1.37
C PHE A 218 -13.27 6.87 -0.76
N THR A 219 -14.47 7.12 -1.25
CA THR A 219 -15.70 6.47 -0.77
C THR A 219 -16.36 5.65 -1.86
N TRP A 220 -16.97 4.53 -1.48
CA TRP A 220 -17.78 3.75 -2.42
C TRP A 220 -18.96 4.53 -2.98
N SER A 221 -19.56 5.44 -2.20
CA SER A 221 -20.64 6.31 -2.67
C SER A 221 -20.20 7.18 -3.86
N ARG A 222 -18.97 7.74 -3.81
CA ARG A 222 -18.39 8.49 -4.93
C ARG A 222 -18.16 7.59 -6.14
N THR A 223 -17.48 6.45 -5.95
CA THR A 223 -17.23 5.45 -7.01
C THR A 223 -18.53 5.03 -7.71
N ILE A 224 -19.58 4.73 -6.93
CA ILE A 224 -20.90 4.33 -7.45
C ILE A 224 -21.54 5.47 -8.24
N ALA A 225 -21.50 6.71 -7.74
CA ALA A 225 -22.07 7.86 -8.43
C ALA A 225 -21.38 8.11 -9.78
N GLU A 226 -20.05 8.01 -9.84
CA GLU A 226 -19.27 8.15 -11.07
C GLU A 226 -19.59 7.02 -12.08
N TYR A 227 -19.69 5.76 -11.64
CA TYR A 227 -20.09 4.65 -12.53
C TYR A 227 -21.53 4.78 -13.02
N LEU A 228 -22.47 5.23 -12.18
CA LEU A 228 -23.86 5.45 -12.59
C LEU A 228 -23.95 6.50 -13.69
N GLU A 229 -23.11 7.54 -13.65
CA GLU A 229 -23.07 8.54 -14.71
C GLU A 229 -22.58 7.93 -16.03
N ILE A 230 -21.51 7.13 -15.98
CA ILE A 230 -21.03 6.38 -17.16
C ILE A 230 -22.15 5.51 -17.72
N TYR A 231 -22.87 4.75 -16.90
CA TYR A 231 -23.96 3.89 -17.36
C TYR A 231 -25.10 4.67 -18.03
N ARG A 232 -25.48 5.84 -17.50
CA ARG A 232 -26.49 6.71 -18.12
C ARG A 232 -26.08 7.14 -19.53
N THR A 233 -24.81 7.50 -19.74
CA THR A 233 -24.33 7.87 -21.08
C THR A 233 -24.43 6.73 -22.09
N LEU A 234 -24.38 5.47 -21.63
CA LEU A 234 -24.53 4.30 -22.49
C LEU A 234 -26.00 4.08 -22.86
N ASP A 235 -26.92 4.25 -21.91
CA ASP A 235 -28.37 4.14 -22.15
C ASP A 235 -28.86 5.21 -23.14
N ASP A 236 -28.39 6.46 -23.00
CA ASP A 236 -28.75 7.55 -23.91
C ASP A 236 -28.18 7.33 -25.33
N SER A 237 -26.99 6.73 -25.43
CA SER A 237 -26.37 6.40 -26.73
C SER A 237 -27.03 5.20 -27.44
N ALA A 238 -27.84 4.41 -26.73
CA ALA A 238 -28.56 3.26 -27.27
C ALA A 238 -29.92 3.62 -27.89
N SER A 239 -30.33 4.89 -27.87
CA SER A 239 -31.52 5.38 -28.60
C SER A 239 -31.13 6.23 -29.81
N PRO A 240 -31.04 5.63 -31.01
CA PRO A 240 -31.87 6.15 -32.09
C PRO A 240 -32.39 5.06 -33.06
N SER A 241 -33.68 4.70 -32.94
CA SER A 241 -34.56 4.36 -34.08
C SER A 241 -36.00 4.10 -33.60
N ARG A 242 -36.88 5.10 -33.77
CA ARG A 242 -38.28 4.89 -34.12
C ARG A 242 -38.53 5.57 -35.46
#